data_AF-A0A2M6UYF2-F1
#
_entry.id   AF-A0A2M6UYF2-F1
#
_cell.length_a   1.000
_cell.length_b   1.000
_cell.length_c   1.000
_cell.angle_alpha   90.00
_cell.angle_beta   90.00
_cell.angle_gamma   90.00
#
_symmetry.space_group_name_H-M   'P 1'
#
loop_
_entity.id
_entity.type
_entity.pdbx_description
1 polymer ?
#
loop_
_entity_poly.entity_id
_entity_poly.type
_entity_poly.pdbx_seq_one_letter_code
_entity_poly.pdbx_strand_id
1 'polypeptide(L)'
;MVRLVFEGFVRGVWLKNYATNDQVDQYYEDRLDLKFYKLLEYIEQVPGFESKVLSQFKNSAWGSLNSYTHTGVMHSARRFSKEFVEPCYTDDEIIEVLRIVGSFGLLALQQIASEAGRLDLSQEAGKRLTSVVA
;
A
#
# COMPACT_ATOMS: atom_id res chain seq x y z
N MET A 1 -5.72 -5.01 -7.73
CA MET A 1 -6.23 -4.09 -6.69
C MET A 1 -5.14 -3.65 -5.70
N VAL A 2 -3.92 -3.35 -6.17
CA VAL A 2 -2.76 -3.02 -5.31
C VAL A 2 -2.78 -1.58 -4.80
N ARG A 3 -3.28 -0.63 -5.62
CA ARG A 3 -3.34 0.79 -5.26
C ARG A 3 -4.11 1.03 -3.97
N LEU A 4 -5.28 0.40 -3.83
CA LEU A 4 -6.14 0.52 -2.65
C LEU A 4 -5.45 -0.01 -1.39
N VAL A 5 -4.69 -1.11 -1.50
CA VAL A 5 -3.93 -1.67 -0.37
C VAL A 5 -2.84 -0.68 0.08
N PHE A 6 -2.08 -0.13 -0.88
CA PHE A 6 -1.06 0.87 -0.58
C PHE A 6 -1.66 2.15 0.03
N GLU A 7 -2.69 2.72 -0.60
CA GLU A 7 -3.33 3.94 -0.11
C GLU A 7 -3.99 3.72 1.25
N GLY A 8 -4.62 2.56 1.47
CA GLY A 8 -5.24 2.20 2.74
C GLY A 8 -4.21 2.07 3.87
N PHE A 9 -3.08 1.41 3.60
CA PHE A 9 -1.99 1.32 4.57
C PHE A 9 -1.46 2.71 4.95
N VAL A 10 -1.12 3.54 3.95
CA VAL A 10 -0.63 4.92 4.17
C VAL A 10 -1.64 5.71 4.99
N ARG A 11 -2.92 5.69 4.61
CA ARG A 11 -3.96 6.42 5.35
C ARG A 11 -4.10 5.92 6.78
N GLY A 12 -4.08 4.61 7.01
CA GLY A 12 -4.17 4.03 8.35
C GLY A 12 -3.02 4.47 9.26
N VAL A 13 -1.78 4.44 8.76
CA VAL A 13 -0.62 4.91 9.53
C VAL A 13 -0.69 6.41 9.77
N TRP A 14 -1.12 7.21 8.80
CA TRP A 14 -1.28 8.65 8.98
C TRP A 14 -2.38 9.00 9.98
N LEU A 15 -3.55 8.36 9.88
CA LEU A 15 -4.68 8.56 10.81
C LEU A 15 -4.26 8.32 12.26
N LYS A 16 -3.49 7.26 12.48
CA LYS A 16 -2.98 6.90 13.80
C LYS A 16 -1.99 7.94 14.36
N ASN A 17 -1.05 8.42 13.55
CA ASN A 17 0.13 9.15 14.05
C ASN A 17 0.05 10.68 13.91
N TYR A 18 -0.75 11.20 12.97
CA TYR A 18 -0.73 12.63 12.62
C TYR A 18 -2.09 13.30 12.52
N ALA A 19 -3.16 12.55 12.25
CA ALA A 19 -4.45 13.16 12.04
C ALA A 19 -4.93 13.85 13.33
N THR A 20 -5.42 15.09 13.19
CA THR A 20 -6.18 15.74 14.25
C THR A 20 -7.58 15.15 14.33
N ASN A 21 -8.30 15.36 15.45
CA ASN A 21 -9.70 14.92 15.57
C ASN A 21 -10.56 15.47 14.42
N ASP A 22 -10.43 16.76 14.09
CA ASP A 22 -11.15 17.37 12.95
C ASP A 22 -10.82 16.68 11.61
N GLN A 23 -9.58 16.25 11.41
CA GLN A 23 -9.16 15.53 10.21
C GLN A 23 -9.68 14.08 10.19
N VAL A 24 -9.80 13.43 11.35
CA VAL A 24 -10.44 12.13 11.48
C VAL A 24 -11.93 12.23 11.13
N ASP A 25 -12.62 13.26 11.61
CA ASP A 25 -14.03 13.51 11.27
C ASP A 25 -14.18 13.77 9.77
N GLN A 26 -13.34 14.63 9.19
CA GLN A 26 -13.33 14.86 7.74
C GLN A 26 -13.05 13.60 6.94
N TYR A 27 -12.18 12.70 7.42
CA TYR A 27 -11.92 11.43 6.76
C TYR A 27 -13.16 10.52 6.82
N TYR A 28 -13.81 10.43 7.98
CA TYR A 28 -15.02 9.64 8.17
C TYR A 28 -16.19 10.11 7.30
N GLU A 29 -16.26 11.41 7.02
CA GLU A 29 -17.30 12.03 6.18
C GLU A 29 -16.94 12.10 4.68
N ASP A 30 -15.82 11.50 4.26
CA ASP A 30 -15.27 11.60 2.90
C ASP A 30 -15.02 13.06 2.43
N ARG A 31 -14.72 13.97 3.37
CA ARG A 31 -14.44 15.41 3.13
C ARG A 31 -12.99 15.83 3.32
N LEU A 32 -12.10 14.91 3.67
CA LEU A 32 -10.69 15.22 3.89
C LEU A 32 -10.01 15.70 2.58
N ASP A 33 -9.75 17.01 2.48
CA ASP A 33 -8.95 17.58 1.39
C ASP A 33 -7.46 17.63 1.74
N LEU A 34 -6.87 16.44 1.85
CA LEU A 34 -5.42 16.29 2.01
C LEU A 34 -4.86 15.44 0.87
N LYS A 35 -3.87 16.01 0.17
CA LYS A 35 -3.26 15.33 -0.98
C LYS A 35 -2.43 14.13 -0.51
N PHE A 36 -2.51 13.04 -1.27
CA PHE A 36 -1.85 11.78 -0.91
C PHE A 36 -0.33 11.91 -0.67
N TYR A 37 0.37 12.77 -1.43
CA TYR A 37 1.79 13.00 -1.22
C TYR A 37 2.12 13.63 0.14
N LYS A 38 1.20 14.43 0.70
CA LYS A 38 1.34 14.98 2.06
C LYS A 38 1.25 13.89 3.12
N LEU A 39 0.37 12.90 2.92
CA LEU A 39 0.30 11.74 3.83
C LEU A 39 1.65 11.02 3.89
N LEU A 40 2.29 10.82 2.74
CA LEU A 40 3.62 10.21 2.66
C LEU A 40 4.69 11.05 3.37
N GLU A 41 4.71 12.37 3.14
CA GLU A 41 5.64 13.28 3.83
C GLU A 41 5.53 13.18 5.37
N TYR A 42 4.32 13.02 5.90
CA TYR A 42 4.10 12.87 7.34
C TYR A 42 4.54 11.49 7.84
N ILE A 43 4.11 10.41 7.18
CA ILE A 43 4.42 9.04 7.64
C ILE A 43 5.92 8.76 7.60
N GLU A 44 6.65 9.31 6.63
CA GLU A 44 8.09 9.12 6.51
C GLU A 44 8.91 9.88 7.59
N GLN A 45 8.24 10.59 8.50
CA GLN A 45 8.82 11.14 9.74
C GLN A 45 8.56 10.22 10.95
N VAL A 46 7.77 9.15 10.81
CA VAL A 46 7.52 8.17 11.88
C VAL A 46 8.71 7.23 12.03
N PRO A 47 9.11 6.88 13.27
CA PRO A 47 10.09 5.83 13.52
C PRO A 47 9.80 4.53 12.74
N GLY A 48 10.75 4.12 11.91
CA GLY A 48 10.66 2.93 11.05
C GLY A 48 10.27 3.20 9.59
N PHE A 49 9.96 4.44 9.20
CA PHE A 49 9.61 4.81 7.82
C PHE A 49 10.55 5.86 7.19
N GLU A 50 11.66 6.19 7.85
CA GLU A 50 12.58 7.27 7.48
C GLU A 50 13.35 6.99 6.18
N SER A 51 13.38 5.73 5.74
CA SER A 51 14.02 5.30 4.50
C SER A 51 13.36 5.86 3.23
N LYS A 52 12.16 6.44 3.37
CA LYS A 52 11.32 6.93 2.27
C LYS A 52 10.90 5.85 1.25
N VAL A 53 10.86 4.60 1.69
CA VAL A 53 10.51 3.46 0.83
C VAL A 53 9.10 3.58 0.24
N LEU A 54 8.16 4.23 0.95
CA LEU A 54 6.79 4.43 0.49
C LEU A 54 6.71 5.46 -0.65
N SER A 55 7.43 6.58 -0.53
CA SER A 55 7.60 7.55 -1.60
C SER A 55 8.30 6.95 -2.81
N GLN A 56 9.34 6.15 -2.60
CA GLN A 56 10.04 5.43 -3.68
C GLN A 56 9.09 4.47 -4.41
N PHE A 57 8.31 3.67 -3.67
CA PHE A 57 7.31 2.76 -4.23
C PHE A 57 6.24 3.51 -5.02
N LYS A 58 5.73 4.63 -4.50
CA LYS A 58 4.82 5.49 -5.25
C LYS A 58 5.48 5.95 -6.56
N ASN A 59 6.67 6.50 -6.51
CA ASN A 59 7.32 7.05 -7.69
C ASN A 59 7.58 6.01 -8.78
N SER A 60 7.88 4.76 -8.42
CA SER A 60 8.09 3.68 -9.39
C SER A 60 6.80 3.06 -9.90
N ALA A 61 5.76 2.92 -9.07
CA ALA A 61 4.58 2.12 -9.41
C ALA A 61 3.31 2.92 -9.72
N TRP A 62 3.23 4.22 -9.38
CA TRP A 62 1.97 4.97 -9.42
C TRP A 62 1.27 4.97 -10.78
N GLY A 63 2.02 5.11 -11.87
CA GLY A 63 1.45 5.06 -13.22
C GLY A 63 0.78 3.72 -13.53
N SER A 64 1.48 2.62 -13.25
CA SER A 64 0.95 1.26 -13.42
C SER A 64 -0.26 1.01 -12.52
N LEU A 65 -0.18 1.42 -11.26
CA LEU A 65 -1.28 1.32 -10.29
C LEU A 65 -2.54 2.07 -10.75
N ASN A 66 -2.38 3.27 -11.30
CA ASN A 66 -3.48 4.05 -11.87
C ASN A 66 -4.07 3.36 -13.10
N SER A 67 -3.20 2.87 -13.99
CA SER A 67 -3.61 2.16 -15.21
C SER A 67 -4.44 0.90 -14.87
N TYR A 68 -4.05 0.14 -13.85
CA TYR A 68 -4.82 -1.01 -13.40
C TYR A 68 -6.13 -0.67 -12.67
N THR A 69 -6.19 0.47 -11.97
CA THR A 69 -7.33 0.86 -11.13
C THR A 69 -8.41 1.62 -11.91
N HIS A 70 -8.02 2.46 -12.87
CA HIS A 70 -8.91 3.32 -13.63
C HIS A 70 -9.12 2.82 -15.07
N THR A 71 -9.05 1.50 -15.30
CA THR A 71 -9.29 0.90 -16.62
C THR A 71 -8.39 1.48 -17.72
N GLY A 72 -7.15 1.79 -17.37
CA GLY A 72 -6.12 2.22 -18.32
C GLY A 72 -5.58 1.08 -19.16
N VAL A 73 -4.61 1.40 -20.01
CA VAL A 73 -4.06 0.45 -21.00
C VAL A 73 -3.54 -0.84 -20.41
N MET A 74 -2.93 -0.83 -19.22
CA MET A 74 -2.41 -2.05 -18.58
C MET A 74 -3.54 -2.98 -18.12
N HIS A 75 -4.67 -2.42 -17.67
CA HIS A 75 -5.87 -3.21 -17.35
C HIS A 75 -6.46 -3.81 -18.63
N SER A 76 -6.68 -2.96 -19.64
CA SER A 76 -7.36 -3.33 -20.87
C SER A 76 -6.55 -4.32 -21.71
N ALA A 77 -5.23 -4.10 -21.85
CA ALA A 77 -4.35 -4.99 -22.60
C ALA A 77 -4.29 -6.41 -22.01
N ARG A 78 -4.42 -6.54 -20.68
CA ARG A 78 -4.46 -7.84 -19.98
C ARG A 78 -5.80 -8.57 -20.09
N ARG A 79 -6.68 -8.12 -20.99
CA ARG A 79 -7.93 -8.80 -21.39
C ARG A 79 -7.87 -9.40 -22.79
N PHE A 80 -6.75 -9.27 -23.49
CA PHE A 80 -6.59 -9.80 -24.84
C PHE A 80 -5.52 -10.88 -24.83
N SER A 81 -5.95 -12.15 -24.86
CA SER A 81 -5.07 -13.25 -25.24
C SER A 81 -4.98 -13.29 -26.77
N LYS A 82 -4.11 -14.13 -27.34
CA LYS A 82 -3.93 -14.18 -28.80
C LYS A 82 -5.23 -14.50 -29.56
N GLU A 83 -6.10 -15.29 -28.94
CA GLU A 83 -7.27 -15.89 -29.58
C GLU A 83 -8.58 -15.48 -28.91
N PHE A 84 -8.55 -15.03 -27.66
CA PHE A 84 -9.75 -14.75 -26.85
C PHE A 84 -9.66 -13.43 -26.09
N VAL A 85 -10.84 -12.92 -25.71
CA VAL A 85 -10.97 -11.80 -24.77
C VAL A 85 -11.15 -12.37 -23.37
N GLU A 86 -10.03 -12.55 -22.66
CA GLU A 86 -9.97 -13.18 -21.34
C GLU A 86 -8.79 -12.61 -20.52
N PRO A 87 -8.78 -12.76 -19.18
CA PRO A 87 -7.62 -12.37 -18.38
C PRO A 87 -6.35 -13.11 -18.81
N CYS A 88 -5.26 -12.38 -19.11
CA CYS A 88 -3.98 -12.95 -19.58
C CYS A 88 -2.78 -12.44 -18.77
N TYR A 89 -2.75 -12.76 -17.48
CA TYR A 89 -1.62 -12.45 -16.59
C TYR A 89 -0.61 -13.60 -16.56
N THR A 90 0.68 -13.28 -16.51
CA THR A 90 1.71 -14.31 -16.29
C THR A 90 1.78 -14.70 -14.81
N ASP A 91 2.30 -15.90 -14.52
CA ASP A 91 2.54 -16.33 -13.15
C ASP A 91 3.44 -15.34 -12.39
N ASP A 92 4.46 -14.79 -13.06
CA ASP A 92 5.35 -13.78 -12.48
C ASP A 92 4.60 -12.49 -12.09
N GLU A 93 3.69 -12.01 -12.93
CA GLU A 93 2.86 -10.83 -12.61
C GLU A 93 1.95 -11.09 -11.41
N ILE A 94 1.38 -12.30 -11.33
CA ILE A 94 0.53 -12.71 -10.21
C ILE A 94 1.37 -12.78 -8.92
N ILE A 95 2.54 -13.42 -8.97
CA ILE A 95 3.46 -13.56 -7.85
C ILE A 95 3.95 -12.19 -7.36
N GLU A 96 4.30 -11.29 -8.28
CA GLU A 96 4.71 -9.91 -7.94
C GLU A 96 3.60 -9.18 -7.16
N VAL A 97 2.36 -9.23 -7.65
CA VAL A 97 1.21 -8.61 -6.98
C VAL A 97 0.98 -9.23 -5.61
N LEU A 98 1.07 -10.55 -5.48
CA LEU A 98 0.91 -11.25 -4.20
C LEU A 98 2.00 -10.85 -3.20
N ARG A 99 3.25 -10.71 -3.64
CA ARG A 99 4.37 -10.25 -2.79
C ARG A 99 4.18 -8.82 -2.30
N ILE A 100 3.73 -7.92 -3.18
CA ILE A 100 3.48 -6.52 -2.81
C ILE A 100 2.33 -6.43 -1.81
N VAL A 101 1.20 -7.08 -2.09
CA VAL A 101 0.04 -7.07 -1.18
C VAL A 101 0.38 -7.75 0.15
N GLY A 102 1.11 -8.87 0.11
CA GLY A 102 1.59 -9.56 1.30
C GLY A 102 2.52 -8.70 2.15
N SER A 103 3.43 -7.95 1.51
CA SER A 103 4.32 -7.01 2.19
C SER A 103 3.55 -5.91 2.92
N PHE A 104 2.55 -5.30 2.27
CA PHE A 104 1.68 -4.33 2.94
C PHE A 104 0.82 -4.95 4.04
N GLY A 105 0.38 -6.20 3.89
CA GLY A 105 -0.30 -6.95 4.95
C GLY A 105 0.58 -7.16 6.18
N LEU A 106 1.86 -7.52 5.99
CA LEU A 106 2.83 -7.66 7.07
C LEU A 106 3.16 -6.31 7.73
N LEU A 107 3.31 -5.24 6.95
CA LEU A 107 3.49 -3.88 7.48
C LEU A 107 2.29 -3.44 8.32
N ALA A 108 1.06 -3.71 7.85
CA ALA A 108 -0.15 -3.40 8.61
C ALA A 108 -0.21 -4.20 9.92
N LEU A 109 0.08 -5.50 9.87
CA LEU A 109 0.16 -6.34 11.07
C LEU A 109 1.20 -5.80 12.07
N GLN A 110 2.37 -5.41 11.59
CA GLN A 110 3.42 -4.84 12.43
C GLN A 110 2.93 -3.57 13.16
N GLN A 111 2.23 -2.68 12.44
CA GLN A 111 1.67 -1.45 13.04
C GLN A 111 0.59 -1.76 14.08
N ILE A 112 -0.37 -2.64 13.76
CA ILE A 112 -1.44 -3.03 14.69
C ILE A 112 -0.87 -3.73 15.93
N ALA A 113 0.09 -4.64 15.76
CA ALA A 113 0.73 -5.34 16.86
C ALA A 113 1.51 -4.39 17.78
N SER A 114 2.20 -3.40 17.20
CA SER A 114 2.88 -2.35 17.97
C SER A 114 1.89 -1.57 18.84
N GLU A 115 0.74 -1.18 18.28
CA GLU A 115 -0.30 -0.47 19.04
C GLU A 115 -0.93 -1.33 20.14
N ALA A 116 -1.09 -2.62 19.90
CA ALA A 116 -1.59 -3.56 20.89
C ALA A 116 -0.56 -3.94 21.98
N GLY A 117 0.66 -3.37 21.95
CA GLY A 117 1.76 -3.74 22.85
C GLY A 117 2.32 -5.15 22.61
N ARG A 118 1.98 -5.79 21.48
CA ARG A 118 2.42 -7.13 21.09
C ARG A 118 3.71 -7.08 20.29
N LEU A 119 4.79 -6.68 20.96
CA LEU A 119 6.12 -6.54 20.35
C LEU A 119 6.64 -7.86 19.76
N ASP A 120 6.24 -9.00 20.31
CA ASP A 120 6.54 -10.33 19.78
C ASP A 120 5.99 -10.53 18.35
N LEU A 121 4.73 -10.14 18.13
CA LEU A 121 4.09 -10.22 16.82
C LEU A 121 4.62 -9.16 15.85
N SER A 122 4.92 -7.96 16.35
CA SER A 122 5.53 -6.89 15.55
C SER A 122 6.90 -7.31 15.00
N GLN A 123 7.75 -7.91 15.84
CA GLN A 123 9.06 -8.42 15.43
C GLN A 123 8.94 -9.59 14.45
N GLU A 124 7.99 -10.51 14.68
CA GLU A 124 7.75 -11.63 13.76
C GLU A 124 7.28 -11.17 12.39
N ALA A 125 6.40 -10.17 12.33
CA ALA A 125 5.98 -9.55 11.06
C ALA A 125 7.17 -8.92 10.31
N GLY A 126 8.06 -8.23 11.03
CA GLY A 126 9.27 -7.64 10.47
C GLY A 126 10.22 -8.69 9.86
N LYS A 127 10.43 -9.83 10.55
CA LYS A 127 11.25 -10.94 10.03
C LYS A 127 10.70 -11.51 8.72
N ARG A 128 9.38 -11.72 8.66
CA ARG A 128 8.72 -12.23 7.46
C ARG A 128 8.80 -11.24 6.30
N LEU A 129 8.71 -9.95 6.59
CA LEU A 129 8.85 -8.91 5.56
C LEU A 129 10.22 -9.01 4.85
N THR A 130 11.31 -9.18 5.60
CA THR A 130 12.65 -9.38 5.01
C THR A 130 12.73 -10.64 4.14
N SER A 131 12.03 -11.72 4.50
CA SER A 131 12.01 -12.96 3.71
C SER A 131 11.17 -12.89 2.42
N VAL A 132 10.25 -11.92 2.31
CA VAL A 132 9.41 -11.70 1.12
C VAL A 132 10.10 -10.78 0.10
N VAL A 133 11.03 -9.95 0.56
CA VAL A 133 11.78 -8.97 -0.26
C VAL A 133 13.13 -9.50 -0.75
N ALA A 134 13.64 -10.58 -0.14
CA ALA A 134 14.84 -11.31 -0.57
C ALA A 134 14.54 -12.30 -1.70
#